data_AF-A0A971BPT7-F1
#
_entry.id   AF-A0A971BPT7-F1
#
_cell.length_a   1.000
_cell.length_b   1.000
_cell.length_c   1.000
_cell.angle_alpha   90.00
_cell.angle_beta   90.00
_cell.angle_gamma   90.00
#
_symmetry.space_group_name_H-M   'P 1'
#
loop_
_entity.id
_entity.type
_entity.pdbx_description
1 polymer ?
#
loop_
_entity_poly.entity_id
_entity_poly.type
_entity_poly.pdbx_seq_one_letter_code
_entity_poly.pdbx_strand_id
1 'polypeptide(L)'
;MHERAGTVALPEDLIDVDELISAYYRNVPDVTDPAQRVAFGTSGHRGSSLKSSFTETHILAVTQAICEYRAEQGITGPLLIGRDTHALSDPAEKTALDVLVANGVEVLADADGAWVPTPSLSRAIVAHNADPANERQADGIIITPSHNPPQDGGFKYNPPHGGPADTDATSWIEDRANELIAAGNVDVRRENSDGRVGAYDFMGEYVRDLASIIDFEAIQRAGVRIGADPLGGSSVRYWQAIADAYGIDLTVVNPEVDAR
;
A
#
# COMPACT_ATOMS: atom_id res chain seq x y z
N MET A 1 -9.12 -11.71 27.32
CA MET A 1 -7.88 -12.22 26.71
C MET A 1 -8.19 -13.62 26.19
N HIS A 2 -7.80 -13.95 24.95
CA HIS A 2 -8.04 -15.28 24.38
C HIS A 2 -7.16 -16.34 25.07
N GLU A 3 -7.63 -17.57 25.18
CA GLU A 3 -6.92 -18.66 25.90
C GLU A 3 -5.59 -19.08 25.24
N ARG A 4 -5.48 -18.93 23.92
CA ARG A 4 -4.26 -19.21 23.12
C ARG A 4 -3.40 -17.96 22.81
N ALA A 5 -3.56 -16.88 23.56
CA ALA A 5 -2.76 -15.67 23.34
C ALA A 5 -1.26 -15.95 23.58
N GLY A 6 -0.40 -15.58 22.60
CA GLY A 6 1.05 -15.79 22.68
C GLY A 6 1.53 -17.19 22.29
N THR A 7 0.64 -18.07 21.82
CA THR A 7 1.02 -19.38 21.26
C THR A 7 1.13 -19.30 19.74
N VAL A 8 1.78 -20.30 19.14
CA VAL A 8 1.86 -20.44 17.68
C VAL A 8 0.46 -20.67 17.09
N ALA A 9 0.21 -20.10 15.92
CA ALA A 9 -1.03 -20.33 15.16
C ALA A 9 -1.16 -21.81 14.77
N LEU A 10 -2.39 -22.32 14.78
CA LEU A 10 -2.73 -23.67 14.36
C LEU A 10 -3.28 -23.65 12.93
N PRO A 11 -3.26 -24.80 12.20
CA PRO A 11 -3.84 -24.86 10.86
C PRO A 11 -5.28 -24.36 10.77
N GLU A 12 -6.10 -24.56 11.81
CA GLU A 12 -7.47 -24.07 11.89
C GLU A 12 -7.62 -22.54 12.09
N ASP A 13 -6.52 -21.84 12.41
CA ASP A 13 -6.49 -20.38 12.50
C ASP A 13 -6.21 -19.72 11.14
N LEU A 14 -5.71 -20.49 10.18
CA LEU A 14 -5.27 -20.00 8.88
C LEU A 14 -6.46 -19.79 7.94
N ILE A 15 -6.29 -18.85 7.02
CA ILE A 15 -7.31 -18.48 6.04
C ILE A 15 -7.17 -19.33 4.77
N ASP A 16 -8.27 -19.50 4.03
CA ASP A 16 -8.20 -20.00 2.65
C ASP A 16 -7.91 -18.82 1.71
N VAL A 17 -6.65 -18.71 1.30
CA VAL A 17 -6.17 -17.58 0.48
C VAL A 17 -6.74 -17.63 -0.94
N ASP A 18 -6.97 -18.82 -1.50
CA ASP A 18 -7.54 -18.96 -2.84
C ASP A 18 -9.00 -18.53 -2.85
N GLU A 19 -9.78 -18.90 -1.82
CA GLU A 19 -11.16 -18.40 -1.66
C GLU A 19 -11.18 -16.88 -1.40
N LEU A 20 -10.25 -16.36 -0.60
CA LEU A 20 -10.15 -14.92 -0.34
C LEU A 20 -9.91 -14.13 -1.64
N ILE A 21 -8.98 -14.58 -2.49
CA ILE A 21 -8.70 -13.96 -3.79
C ILE A 21 -9.86 -14.17 -4.75
N SER A 22 -10.49 -15.35 -4.77
CA SER A 22 -11.68 -15.61 -5.60
C SER A 22 -12.83 -14.66 -5.24
N ALA A 23 -13.10 -14.50 -3.94
CA ALA A 23 -14.11 -13.60 -3.42
C ALA A 23 -13.85 -12.13 -3.81
N TYR A 24 -12.59 -11.70 -3.94
CA TYR A 24 -12.25 -10.33 -4.34
C TYR A 24 -12.80 -9.98 -5.73
N TYR A 25 -12.70 -10.92 -6.68
CA TYR A 25 -13.21 -10.73 -8.05
C TYR A 25 -14.69 -11.09 -8.21
N ARG A 26 -15.18 -12.02 -7.38
CA ARG A 26 -16.54 -12.56 -7.49
C ARG A 26 -17.59 -11.72 -6.77
N ASN A 27 -17.27 -11.19 -5.60
CA ASN A 27 -18.26 -10.52 -4.75
C ASN A 27 -18.44 -9.06 -5.17
N VAL A 28 -19.70 -8.65 -5.24
CA VAL A 28 -20.11 -7.26 -5.52
C VAL A 28 -20.75 -6.70 -4.24
N PRO A 29 -20.29 -5.55 -3.72
CA PRO A 29 -20.87 -4.94 -2.53
C PRO A 29 -22.31 -4.48 -2.76
N ASP A 30 -23.14 -4.63 -1.73
CA ASP A 30 -24.43 -3.95 -1.63
C ASP A 30 -24.23 -2.55 -1.02
N VAL A 31 -24.33 -1.50 -1.85
CA VAL A 31 -24.15 -0.11 -1.41
C VAL A 31 -25.21 0.35 -0.39
N THR A 32 -26.31 -0.39 -0.24
CA THR A 32 -27.33 -0.09 0.78
C THR A 32 -26.99 -0.67 2.15
N ASP A 33 -26.04 -1.62 2.22
CA ASP A 33 -25.47 -2.14 3.46
C ASP A 33 -24.25 -1.30 3.88
N PRO A 34 -24.31 -0.53 4.98
CA PRO A 34 -23.19 0.27 5.44
C PRO A 34 -21.90 -0.53 5.70
N ALA A 35 -21.98 -1.83 5.99
CA ALA A 35 -20.81 -2.67 6.21
C ALA A 35 -20.06 -3.03 4.92
N GLN A 36 -20.68 -2.86 3.75
CA GLN A 36 -20.13 -3.15 2.43
C GLN A 36 -19.84 -1.88 1.61
N ARG A 37 -20.04 -0.71 2.21
CA ARG A 37 -19.69 0.57 1.58
C ARG A 37 -18.20 0.86 1.69
N VAL A 38 -17.74 1.76 0.82
CA VAL A 38 -16.43 2.39 1.03
C VAL A 38 -16.52 3.24 2.30
N ALA A 39 -15.63 2.95 3.24
CA ALA A 39 -15.32 3.77 4.40
C ALA A 39 -13.85 4.16 4.30
N PHE A 40 -13.56 5.36 3.80
CA PHE A 40 -12.23 5.83 3.45
C PHE A 40 -11.83 6.94 4.43
N GLY A 41 -11.32 6.55 5.60
CA GLY A 41 -10.83 7.49 6.62
C GLY A 41 -9.36 7.87 6.42
N THR A 42 -8.74 8.45 7.46
CA THR A 42 -7.28 8.77 7.48
C THR A 42 -6.38 7.55 7.32
N SER A 43 -6.91 6.36 7.60
CA SER A 43 -6.27 5.05 7.38
C SER A 43 -6.71 4.39 6.07
N GLY A 44 -7.32 5.14 5.16
CA GLY A 44 -7.91 4.66 3.93
C GLY A 44 -9.12 3.74 4.17
N HIS A 45 -9.42 2.92 3.17
CA HIS A 45 -10.46 1.89 3.23
C HIS A 45 -9.87 0.53 3.60
N ARG A 46 -10.56 -0.20 4.48
CA ARG A 46 -10.20 -1.56 4.90
C ARG A 46 -11.42 -2.45 4.92
N GLY A 47 -11.22 -3.72 4.67
CA GLY A 47 -12.28 -4.73 4.75
C GLY A 47 -11.77 -6.09 4.30
N SER A 48 -12.69 -7.01 4.02
CA SER A 48 -12.37 -8.35 3.54
C SER A 48 -13.28 -8.71 2.39
N SER A 49 -12.73 -9.36 1.36
CA SER A 49 -13.52 -9.83 0.22
C SER A 49 -14.56 -10.87 0.62
N LEU A 50 -14.30 -11.68 1.65
CA LEU A 50 -15.24 -12.66 2.21
C LEU A 50 -16.50 -12.00 2.81
N LYS A 51 -16.41 -10.72 3.16
CA LYS A 51 -17.50 -9.92 3.71
C LYS A 51 -18.04 -8.89 2.71
N SER A 52 -17.61 -8.97 1.45
CA SER A 52 -17.93 -7.99 0.40
C SER A 52 -17.58 -6.54 0.80
N SER A 53 -16.56 -6.34 1.64
CA SER A 53 -16.14 -5.01 2.10
C SER A 53 -14.73 -4.61 1.63
N PHE A 54 -14.11 -5.45 0.79
CA PHE A 54 -12.88 -5.13 0.06
C PHE A 54 -12.81 -6.03 -1.19
N THR A 55 -13.28 -5.53 -2.32
CA THR A 55 -13.43 -6.29 -3.59
C THR A 55 -12.94 -5.45 -4.78
N GLU A 56 -12.84 -6.04 -5.96
CA GLU A 56 -12.47 -5.32 -7.18
C GLU A 56 -13.36 -4.09 -7.40
N THR A 57 -14.66 -4.18 -7.11
CA THR A 57 -15.62 -3.06 -7.20
C THR A 57 -15.18 -1.85 -6.37
N HIS A 58 -14.67 -2.09 -5.17
CA HIS A 58 -14.20 -1.02 -4.28
C HIS A 58 -12.94 -0.37 -4.84
N ILE A 59 -11.96 -1.18 -5.26
CA ILE A 59 -10.67 -0.66 -5.73
C ILE A 59 -10.81 0.10 -7.04
N LEU A 60 -11.69 -0.36 -7.94
CA LEU A 60 -12.07 0.36 -9.16
C LEU A 60 -12.59 1.77 -8.82
N ALA A 61 -13.58 1.84 -7.92
CA ALA A 61 -14.24 3.09 -7.56
C ALA A 61 -13.31 4.05 -6.80
N VAL A 62 -12.60 3.55 -5.80
CA VAL A 62 -11.67 4.35 -4.97
C VAL A 62 -10.51 4.87 -5.81
N THR A 63 -9.95 4.06 -6.72
CA THR A 63 -8.86 4.53 -7.59
C THR A 63 -9.35 5.59 -8.57
N GLN A 64 -10.53 5.42 -9.17
CA GLN A 64 -11.13 6.43 -10.04
C GLN A 64 -11.38 7.74 -9.28
N ALA A 65 -11.92 7.66 -8.06
CA ALA A 65 -12.10 8.82 -7.20
C ALA A 65 -10.76 9.51 -6.90
N ILE A 66 -9.69 8.77 -6.58
CA ILE A 66 -8.36 9.37 -6.40
C ILE A 66 -7.87 10.07 -7.67
N CYS A 67 -8.05 9.47 -8.86
CA CYS A 67 -7.70 10.09 -10.13
C CYS A 67 -8.44 11.43 -10.36
N GLU A 68 -9.72 11.49 -10.01
CA GLU A 68 -10.53 12.71 -10.12
C GLU A 68 -10.12 13.75 -9.08
N TYR A 69 -9.95 13.34 -7.82
CA TYR A 69 -9.52 14.22 -6.72
C TYR A 69 -8.18 14.88 -7.04
N ARG A 70 -7.17 14.09 -7.41
CA ARG A 70 -5.83 14.63 -7.70
C ARG A 70 -5.84 15.60 -8.88
N ALA A 71 -6.69 15.36 -9.88
CA ALA A 71 -6.87 16.28 -11.01
C ALA A 71 -7.52 17.59 -10.57
N GLU A 72 -8.53 17.55 -9.70
CA GLU A 72 -9.16 18.73 -9.10
C GLU A 72 -8.16 19.56 -8.27
N GLN A 73 -7.25 18.89 -7.56
CA GLN A 73 -6.17 19.53 -6.80
C GLN A 73 -4.98 20.00 -7.67
N GLY A 74 -5.01 19.77 -8.99
CA GLY A 74 -3.91 20.16 -9.90
C GLY A 74 -2.64 19.32 -9.73
N ILE A 75 -2.73 18.14 -9.11
CA ILE A 75 -1.60 17.22 -8.92
C ILE A 75 -1.39 16.46 -10.22
N THR A 76 -0.32 16.80 -10.93
CA THR A 76 -0.04 16.31 -12.29
C THR A 76 1.24 15.50 -12.38
N GLY A 77 1.99 15.35 -11.29
CA GLY A 77 3.21 14.54 -11.25
C GLY A 77 2.92 13.05 -11.17
N PRO A 78 3.96 12.22 -10.97
CA PRO A 78 3.81 10.78 -10.88
C PRO A 78 3.06 10.38 -9.60
N LEU A 79 2.30 9.30 -9.69
CA LEU A 79 1.75 8.61 -8.53
C LEU A 79 2.65 7.42 -8.18
N LEU A 80 3.25 7.46 -7.00
CA LEU A 80 4.01 6.35 -6.45
C LEU A 80 3.05 5.33 -5.85
N ILE A 81 3.20 4.05 -6.17
CA ILE A 81 2.35 2.98 -5.64
C ILE A 81 3.20 1.88 -5.03
N GLY A 82 2.72 1.37 -3.89
CA GLY A 82 3.35 0.24 -3.21
C GLY A 82 2.33 -0.59 -2.44
N ARG A 83 2.72 -1.81 -2.10
CA ARG A 83 1.88 -2.76 -1.37
C ARG A 83 2.63 -3.49 -0.28
N ASP A 84 1.89 -4.01 0.68
CA ASP A 84 2.41 -4.96 1.68
C ASP A 84 2.23 -6.42 1.25
N THR A 85 2.39 -7.32 2.22
CA THR A 85 2.39 -8.77 2.07
C THR A 85 1.02 -9.44 2.25
N HIS A 86 -0.05 -8.67 2.48
CA HIS A 86 -1.40 -9.24 2.57
C HIS A 86 -1.85 -9.79 1.21
N ALA A 87 -2.56 -10.93 1.23
CA ALA A 87 -3.00 -11.60 0.02
C ALA A 87 -3.90 -10.73 -0.88
N LEU A 88 -4.71 -9.85 -0.29
CA LEU A 88 -5.58 -8.93 -1.04
C LEU A 88 -4.83 -7.72 -1.63
N SER A 89 -3.59 -7.49 -1.25
CA SER A 89 -2.81 -6.35 -1.73
C SER A 89 -2.36 -6.50 -3.18
N ASP A 90 -1.99 -7.72 -3.61
CA ASP A 90 -1.63 -8.04 -4.99
C ASP A 90 -2.77 -7.78 -6.01
N PRO A 91 -3.98 -8.36 -5.84
CA PRO A 91 -5.08 -8.10 -6.77
C PRO A 91 -5.54 -6.63 -6.72
N ALA A 92 -5.47 -5.98 -5.56
CA ALA A 92 -5.78 -4.55 -5.44
C ALA A 92 -4.77 -3.65 -6.17
N GLU A 93 -3.48 -3.95 -6.11
CA GLU A 93 -2.45 -3.22 -6.86
C GLU A 93 -2.74 -3.31 -8.36
N LYS A 94 -2.96 -4.51 -8.86
CA LYS A 94 -3.28 -4.72 -10.28
C LYS A 94 -4.52 -3.94 -10.71
N THR A 95 -5.61 -3.99 -9.93
CA THR A 95 -6.83 -3.24 -10.23
C THR A 95 -6.57 -1.73 -10.25
N ALA A 96 -5.80 -1.21 -9.29
CA ALA A 96 -5.48 0.21 -9.23
C ALA A 96 -4.62 0.66 -10.43
N LEU A 97 -3.60 -0.12 -10.80
CA LEU A 97 -2.74 0.18 -11.95
C LEU A 97 -3.53 0.33 -13.25
N ASP A 98 -4.48 -0.57 -13.51
CA ASP A 98 -5.35 -0.51 -14.70
C ASP A 98 -6.15 0.81 -14.76
N VAL A 99 -6.67 1.28 -13.62
CA VAL A 99 -7.47 2.52 -13.54
C VAL A 99 -6.59 3.76 -13.63
N LEU A 100 -5.45 3.78 -12.95
CA LEU A 100 -4.51 4.90 -12.97
C LEU A 100 -4.01 5.16 -14.40
N VAL A 101 -3.58 4.11 -15.08
CA VAL A 101 -3.07 4.18 -16.45
C VAL A 101 -4.16 4.61 -17.44
N ALA A 102 -5.40 4.11 -17.27
CA ALA A 102 -6.54 4.54 -18.09
C ALA A 102 -6.94 6.01 -17.87
N ASN A 103 -6.63 6.58 -16.71
CA ASN A 103 -6.79 8.00 -16.42
C ASN A 103 -5.58 8.85 -16.86
N GLY A 104 -4.59 8.25 -17.51
CA GLY A 104 -3.40 8.96 -17.99
C GLY A 104 -2.45 9.41 -16.88
N VAL A 105 -2.55 8.81 -15.69
CA VAL A 105 -1.63 9.05 -14.58
C VAL A 105 -0.30 8.38 -14.90
N GLU A 106 0.80 9.11 -14.73
CA GLU A 106 2.14 8.54 -14.72
C GLU A 106 2.31 7.77 -13.40
N VAL A 107 2.52 6.45 -13.45
CA VAL A 107 2.59 5.60 -12.26
C VAL A 107 3.98 5.02 -12.10
N LEU A 108 4.51 5.05 -10.88
CA LEU A 108 5.78 4.45 -10.50
C LEU A 108 5.55 3.37 -9.42
N ALA A 109 5.79 2.11 -9.77
CA ALA A 109 5.72 0.97 -8.85
C ALA A 109 7.13 0.49 -8.48
N ASP A 110 7.23 -0.43 -7.52
CA ASP A 110 8.53 -1.00 -7.14
C ASP A 110 9.23 -1.66 -8.33
N ALA A 111 10.52 -1.36 -8.51
CA ALA A 111 11.29 -1.79 -9.66
C ALA A 111 11.41 -3.31 -9.81
N ASP A 112 11.34 -4.05 -8.70
CA ASP A 112 11.42 -5.51 -8.67
C ASP A 112 10.03 -6.15 -8.44
N GLY A 113 8.96 -5.35 -8.41
CA GLY A 113 7.61 -5.81 -8.03
C GLY A 113 7.53 -6.28 -6.58
N ALA A 114 8.43 -5.81 -5.71
CA ALA A 114 8.51 -6.19 -4.30
C ALA A 114 7.58 -5.34 -3.41
N TRP A 115 7.59 -5.65 -2.11
CA TRP A 115 6.77 -4.95 -1.12
C TRP A 115 7.40 -3.63 -0.68
N VAL A 116 6.56 -2.65 -0.41
CA VAL A 116 6.96 -1.29 -0.07
C VAL A 116 6.41 -0.93 1.33
N PRO A 117 7.27 -0.65 2.33
CA PRO A 117 6.85 -0.06 3.59
C PRO A 117 6.22 1.31 3.37
N THR A 118 5.14 1.61 4.10
CA THR A 118 4.51 2.95 4.11
C THR A 118 5.51 4.11 4.27
N PRO A 119 6.52 4.08 5.18
CA PRO A 119 7.50 5.16 5.27
C PRO A 119 8.42 5.25 4.04
N SER A 120 8.65 4.15 3.30
CA SER A 120 9.42 4.16 2.06
C SER A 120 8.69 4.90 0.95
N LEU A 121 7.37 4.66 0.82
CA LEU A 121 6.50 5.43 -0.09
C LEU A 121 6.48 6.91 0.31
N SER A 122 6.28 7.19 1.60
CA SER A 122 6.25 8.55 2.15
C SER A 122 7.53 9.32 1.84
N ARG A 123 8.70 8.70 2.08
CA ARG A 123 10.01 9.27 1.73
C ARG A 123 10.11 9.56 0.24
N ALA A 124 9.69 8.63 -0.61
CA ALA A 124 9.77 8.81 -2.06
C ALA A 124 8.96 10.03 -2.54
N ILE A 125 7.75 10.23 -2.01
CA ILE A 125 6.92 11.41 -2.29
C ILE A 125 7.63 12.69 -1.82
N VAL A 126 8.10 12.72 -0.57
CA VAL A 126 8.76 13.91 0.01
C VAL A 126 10.04 14.25 -0.74
N ALA A 127 10.87 13.26 -1.06
CA ALA A 127 12.12 13.44 -1.80
C ALA A 127 11.85 13.97 -3.22
N HIS A 128 10.88 13.40 -3.94
CA HIS A 128 10.47 13.88 -5.26
C HIS A 128 10.03 15.34 -5.20
N ASN A 129 9.17 15.69 -4.24
CA ASN A 129 8.58 17.03 -4.15
C ASN A 129 9.52 18.10 -3.57
N ALA A 130 10.59 17.69 -2.88
CA ALA A 130 11.62 18.59 -2.38
C ALA A 130 12.68 18.93 -3.45
N ASP A 131 12.83 18.10 -4.49
CA ASP A 131 13.76 18.35 -5.58
C ASP A 131 13.25 19.50 -6.47
N PRO A 132 13.96 20.65 -6.55
CA PRO A 132 13.54 21.79 -7.36
C PRO A 132 13.53 21.49 -8.87
N ALA A 133 14.13 20.39 -9.32
CA ALA A 133 14.01 19.93 -10.71
C ALA A 133 12.62 19.36 -11.04
N ASN A 134 11.83 18.98 -10.03
CA ASN A 134 10.49 18.44 -10.21
C ASN A 134 9.43 19.54 -10.14
N GLU A 135 8.99 20.01 -11.30
CA GLU A 135 7.93 21.03 -11.41
C GLU A 135 6.52 20.49 -11.09
N ARG A 136 6.32 19.18 -11.22
CA ARG A 136 5.04 18.50 -10.96
C ARG A 136 5.13 17.66 -9.70
N GLN A 137 4.25 17.94 -8.74
CA GLN A 137 4.21 17.22 -7.47
C GLN A 137 3.73 15.78 -7.64
N ALA A 138 4.45 14.85 -6.99
CA ALA A 138 4.07 13.47 -6.81
C ALA A 138 3.11 13.29 -5.63
N ASP A 139 2.31 12.24 -5.70
CA ASP A 139 1.44 11.71 -4.65
C ASP A 139 1.61 10.19 -4.57
N GLY A 140 0.84 9.48 -3.75
CA GLY A 140 0.95 8.03 -3.74
C GLY A 140 -0.20 7.24 -3.13
N ILE A 141 -0.19 5.95 -3.42
CA ILE A 141 -1.12 4.94 -2.90
C ILE A 141 -0.32 3.88 -2.17
N ILE A 142 -0.76 3.52 -0.96
CA ILE A 142 -0.22 2.38 -0.21
C ILE A 142 -1.31 1.35 0.06
N ILE A 143 -1.06 0.12 -0.37
CA ILE A 143 -2.01 -0.99 -0.28
C ILE A 143 -1.60 -1.87 0.89
N THR A 144 -2.27 -1.65 2.02
CA THR A 144 -1.99 -2.35 3.27
C THR A 144 -3.12 -2.09 4.27
N PRO A 145 -3.62 -3.11 4.98
CA PRO A 145 -4.46 -2.93 6.16
C PRO A 145 -3.63 -2.82 7.45
N SER A 146 -2.31 -2.60 7.36
CA SER A 146 -1.36 -2.51 8.48
C SER A 146 -1.20 -3.85 9.20
N HIS A 147 -1.69 -3.97 10.43
CA HIS A 147 -1.55 -5.14 11.30
C HIS A 147 -2.87 -5.90 11.46
N ASN A 148 -3.85 -5.61 10.60
CA ASN A 148 -5.10 -6.32 10.58
C ASN A 148 -4.86 -7.82 10.29
N PRO A 149 -5.84 -8.68 10.61
CA PRO A 149 -5.75 -10.11 10.32
C PRO A 149 -5.53 -10.43 8.83
N PRO A 150 -4.97 -11.62 8.50
CA PRO A 150 -4.61 -12.00 7.12
C PRO A 150 -5.73 -11.90 6.07
N GLN A 151 -7.00 -12.05 6.48
CA GLN A 151 -8.15 -11.95 5.58
C GLN A 151 -8.53 -10.52 5.15
N ASP A 152 -7.90 -9.50 5.74
CA ASP A 152 -8.22 -8.12 5.45
C ASP A 152 -7.33 -7.56 4.33
N GLY A 153 -7.88 -6.62 3.56
CA GLY A 153 -7.18 -5.77 2.61
C GLY A 153 -7.30 -4.31 3.04
N GLY A 154 -6.41 -3.45 2.55
CA GLY A 154 -6.44 -2.02 2.85
C GLY A 154 -5.88 -1.18 1.72
N PHE A 155 -6.43 0.02 1.54
CA PHE A 155 -6.09 0.91 0.43
C PHE A 155 -6.09 2.35 0.92
N LYS A 156 -4.95 3.04 0.85
CA LYS A 156 -4.78 4.42 1.36
C LYS A 156 -4.17 5.34 0.32
N TYR A 157 -4.45 6.64 0.47
CA TYR A 157 -3.90 7.71 -0.35
C TYR A 157 -3.02 8.64 0.50
N ASN A 158 -1.87 9.01 -0.04
CA ASN A 158 -0.91 9.95 0.52
C ASN A 158 -0.77 11.15 -0.44
N PRO A 159 -1.23 12.36 -0.06
CA PRO A 159 -1.09 13.56 -0.88
C PRO A 159 0.38 14.04 -1.00
N PRO A 160 0.66 15.14 -1.70
CA PRO A 160 2.02 15.62 -1.97
C PRO A 160 2.92 15.91 -0.76
N HIS A 161 2.37 16.06 0.44
CA HIS A 161 3.17 16.18 1.66
C HIS A 161 3.70 14.81 2.16
N GLY A 162 3.34 13.70 1.50
CA GLY A 162 3.83 12.35 1.78
C GLY A 162 3.21 11.66 3.00
N GLY A 163 2.41 12.37 3.79
CA GLY A 163 1.68 11.85 4.94
C GLY A 163 0.34 11.20 4.56
N PRO A 164 -0.41 10.67 5.54
CA PRO A 164 -1.78 10.21 5.30
C PRO A 164 -2.67 11.39 4.87
N ALA A 165 -3.62 11.13 3.99
CA ALA A 165 -4.60 12.13 3.57
C ALA A 165 -5.48 12.60 4.75
N ASP A 166 -5.74 13.91 4.79
CA ASP A 166 -6.62 14.56 5.76
C ASP A 166 -8.11 14.34 5.41
N THR A 167 -8.99 14.81 6.30
CA THR A 167 -10.45 14.58 6.21
C THR A 167 -11.10 15.17 4.96
N ASP A 168 -10.54 16.24 4.41
CA ASP A 168 -11.01 16.88 3.18
C ASP A 168 -10.85 15.95 1.96
N ALA A 169 -9.66 15.41 1.76
CA ALA A 169 -9.38 14.45 0.70
C ALA A 169 -10.12 13.14 0.93
N THR A 170 -10.05 12.61 2.15
CA THR A 170 -10.60 11.28 2.46
C THR A 170 -12.12 11.25 2.37
N SER A 171 -12.83 12.28 2.86
CA SER A 171 -14.30 12.35 2.73
C SER A 171 -14.74 12.53 1.27
N TRP A 172 -14.04 13.37 0.50
CA TRP A 172 -14.33 13.55 -0.92
C TRP A 172 -14.17 12.21 -1.68
N ILE A 173 -13.08 11.48 -1.42
CA ILE A 173 -12.81 10.19 -2.06
C ILE A 173 -13.85 9.14 -1.64
N GLU A 174 -14.23 9.11 -0.35
CA GLU A 174 -15.25 8.21 0.18
C GLU A 174 -16.60 8.42 -0.53
N ASP A 175 -17.07 9.67 -0.55
CA ASP A 175 -18.35 10.03 -1.15
C ASP A 175 -18.36 9.67 -2.63
N ARG A 176 -17.31 10.10 -3.36
CA ARG A 176 -17.21 9.86 -4.79
C ARG A 176 -17.12 8.38 -5.15
N ALA A 177 -16.36 7.59 -4.38
CA ALA A 177 -16.28 6.16 -4.60
C ALA A 177 -17.63 5.46 -4.37
N ASN A 178 -18.36 5.83 -3.31
CA ASN A 178 -19.69 5.28 -3.07
C ASN A 178 -20.70 5.67 -4.16
N GLU A 179 -20.64 6.89 -4.71
CA GLU A 179 -21.45 7.29 -5.87
C GLU A 179 -21.15 6.43 -7.10
N LEU A 180 -19.86 6.21 -7.41
CA LEU A 180 -19.44 5.37 -8.52
C LEU A 180 -19.98 3.94 -8.37
N ILE A 181 -19.88 3.35 -7.18
CA ILE A 181 -20.41 2.01 -6.90
C ILE A 181 -21.93 1.98 -7.08
N ALA A 182 -22.66 2.98 -6.55
CA ALA A 182 -24.12 3.07 -6.69
C ALA A 182 -24.56 3.21 -8.17
N ALA A 183 -23.73 3.85 -9.00
CA ALA A 183 -23.93 3.96 -10.44
C ALA A 183 -23.45 2.72 -11.22
N GLY A 184 -22.96 1.68 -10.54
CA GLY A 184 -22.48 0.45 -11.18
C GLY A 184 -21.09 0.58 -11.82
N ASN A 185 -20.25 1.51 -11.33
CA ASN A 185 -18.90 1.82 -11.84
C ASN A 185 -18.84 2.13 -13.35
N VAL A 186 -19.93 2.60 -13.95
CA VAL A 186 -20.00 2.88 -15.39
C VAL A 186 -19.01 3.95 -15.86
N ASP A 187 -18.64 4.87 -14.97
CA ASP A 187 -17.70 5.96 -15.25
C ASP A 187 -16.25 5.61 -14.91
N VAL A 188 -15.97 4.41 -14.35
CA VAL A 188 -14.61 3.98 -14.06
C VAL A 188 -13.89 3.62 -15.35
N ARG A 189 -12.75 4.27 -15.60
CA ARG A 189 -11.89 3.95 -16.73
C ARG A 189 -10.96 2.80 -16.36
N ARG A 190 -10.76 1.87 -17.29
CA ARG A 190 -9.88 0.72 -17.11
C ARG A 190 -9.21 0.34 -18.42
N GLU A 191 -7.89 0.17 -18.38
CA GLU A 191 -7.07 -0.30 -19.50
C GLU A 191 -5.98 -1.21 -18.92
N ASN A 192 -5.46 -2.14 -19.73
CA ASN A 192 -4.33 -2.97 -19.28
C ASN A 192 -3.10 -2.08 -19.00
N SER A 193 -2.58 -2.15 -17.77
CA SER A 193 -1.38 -1.41 -17.35
C SER A 193 -0.04 -1.99 -17.84
N ASP A 194 -0.02 -3.19 -18.43
CA ASP A 194 1.20 -3.89 -18.85
C ASP A 194 2.11 -3.00 -19.73
N GLY A 195 3.37 -2.85 -19.31
CA GLY A 195 4.37 -2.06 -20.02
C GLY A 195 4.17 -0.53 -19.97
N ARG A 196 3.21 -0.03 -19.18
CA ARG A 196 2.90 1.40 -19.03
C ARG A 196 3.24 1.95 -17.64
N VAL A 197 3.62 1.09 -16.71
CA VAL A 197 4.02 1.44 -15.34
C VAL A 197 5.54 1.61 -15.30
N GLY A 198 6.00 2.72 -14.74
CA GLY A 198 7.42 2.97 -14.50
C GLY A 198 7.90 2.27 -13.23
N ALA A 199 9.22 2.16 -13.09
CA ALA A 199 9.88 1.51 -11.96
C ALA A 199 10.56 2.54 -11.05
N TYR A 200 10.46 2.34 -9.74
CA TYR A 200 11.15 3.12 -8.71
C TYR A 200 11.85 2.20 -7.70
N ASP A 201 13.11 2.49 -7.40
CA ASP A 201 13.91 1.75 -6.41
C ASP A 201 13.56 2.21 -4.99
N PHE A 202 12.40 1.79 -4.45
CA PHE A 202 11.96 2.23 -3.13
C PHE A 202 12.95 1.84 -2.04
N MET A 203 13.44 0.59 -2.07
CA MET A 203 14.32 0.06 -1.05
C MET A 203 15.69 0.74 -1.07
N GLY A 204 16.36 0.77 -2.22
CA GLY A 204 17.71 1.31 -2.30
C GLY A 204 17.74 2.80 -1.98
N GLU A 205 16.76 3.56 -2.47
CA GLU A 205 16.61 4.97 -2.13
C GLU A 205 16.35 5.21 -0.64
N TYR A 206 15.43 4.45 -0.04
CA TYR A 206 15.14 4.58 1.38
C TYR A 206 16.37 4.22 2.23
N VAL A 207 17.03 3.11 1.92
CA VAL A 207 18.22 2.65 2.65
C VAL A 207 19.33 3.67 2.54
N ARG A 208 19.62 4.23 1.35
CA ARG A 208 20.64 5.27 1.17
C ARG A 208 20.40 6.49 2.07
N ASP A 209 19.14 6.92 2.18
CA ASP A 209 18.77 8.13 2.93
C ASP A 209 18.85 7.98 4.44
N LEU A 210 18.84 6.76 4.97
CA LEU A 210 18.89 6.54 6.43
C LEU A 210 20.13 7.18 7.07
N ALA A 211 21.25 7.25 6.36
CA ALA A 211 22.46 7.93 6.84
C ALA A 211 22.28 9.43 7.11
N SER A 212 21.27 10.07 6.53
CA SER A 212 20.96 11.49 6.78
C SER A 212 20.23 11.72 8.12
N ILE A 213 19.65 10.66 8.70
CA ILE A 213 18.82 10.75 9.93
C ILE A 213 19.33 9.86 11.07
N ILE A 214 20.13 8.83 10.78
CA ILE A 214 20.66 7.86 11.75
C ILE A 214 22.19 7.90 11.73
N ASP A 215 22.79 7.99 12.92
CA ASP A 215 24.24 7.88 13.12
C ASP A 215 24.67 6.39 13.13
N PHE A 216 24.87 5.82 11.95
CA PHE A 216 25.34 4.43 11.81
C PHE A 216 26.77 4.24 12.34
N GLU A 217 27.64 5.26 12.31
CA GLU A 217 28.97 5.17 12.89
C GLU A 217 28.91 4.96 14.41
N ALA A 218 28.00 5.63 15.10
CA ALA A 218 27.79 5.42 16.52
C ALA A 218 27.29 4.00 16.82
N ILE A 219 26.38 3.46 15.99
CA ILE A 219 25.88 2.08 16.13
C ILE A 219 27.03 1.08 15.94
N GLN A 220 27.85 1.26 14.90
CA GLN A 220 29.04 0.44 14.65
C GLN A 220 30.04 0.50 15.81
N ARG A 221 30.38 1.72 16.29
CA ARG A 221 31.30 1.91 17.42
C ARG A 221 30.79 1.28 18.71
N ALA A 222 29.48 1.28 18.91
CA ALA A 222 28.87 0.65 20.08
C ALA A 222 28.97 -0.88 20.05
N GLY A 223 29.15 -1.49 18.87
CA GLY A 223 29.29 -2.95 18.72
C GLY A 223 28.07 -3.73 19.23
N VAL A 224 26.88 -3.12 19.15
CA VAL A 224 25.64 -3.75 19.58
C VAL A 224 25.23 -4.85 18.60
N ARG A 225 24.63 -5.91 19.14
CA ARG A 225 24.01 -6.99 18.34
C ARG A 225 22.51 -6.74 18.27
N ILE A 226 21.98 -6.69 17.06
CA ILE A 226 20.60 -6.32 16.78
C ILE A 226 19.88 -7.54 16.20
N GLY A 227 18.71 -7.85 16.74
CA GLY A 227 17.78 -8.82 16.14
C GLY A 227 16.57 -8.08 15.57
N ALA A 228 16.23 -8.36 14.32
CA ALA A 228 15.02 -7.83 13.68
C ALA A 228 14.12 -8.98 13.26
N ASP A 229 12.89 -9.00 13.77
CA ASP A 229 11.82 -9.85 13.24
C ASP A 229 10.94 -8.98 12.32
N PRO A 230 10.97 -9.20 10.99
CA PRO A 230 10.12 -8.48 10.04
C PRO A 230 8.64 -8.86 10.14
N LEU A 231 8.30 -9.94 10.87
CA LEU A 231 6.94 -10.44 11.05
C LEU A 231 6.21 -10.70 9.73
N GLY A 232 6.93 -11.18 8.71
CA GLY A 232 6.39 -11.40 7.36
C GLY A 232 5.88 -10.14 6.67
N GLY A 233 6.27 -8.95 7.16
CA GLY A 233 5.82 -7.66 6.63
C GLY A 233 6.63 -7.15 5.44
N SER A 234 6.25 -5.99 4.92
CA SER A 234 6.89 -5.37 3.75
C SER A 234 8.34 -4.93 3.97
N SER A 235 8.83 -4.91 5.21
CA SER A 235 10.20 -4.52 5.56
C SER A 235 11.20 -5.67 5.53
N VAL A 236 10.76 -6.90 5.20
CA VAL A 236 11.61 -8.10 5.26
C VAL A 236 12.95 -7.95 4.53
N ARG A 237 12.94 -7.36 3.33
CA ARG A 237 14.15 -7.10 2.54
C ARG A 237 14.94 -5.88 3.01
N TYR A 238 14.24 -4.89 3.58
CA TYR A 238 14.83 -3.64 4.03
C TYR A 238 15.79 -3.86 5.18
N TRP A 239 15.45 -4.71 6.15
CA TRP A 239 16.34 -4.99 7.29
C TRP A 239 17.69 -5.55 6.86
N GLN A 240 17.69 -6.51 5.94
CA GLN A 240 18.94 -7.07 5.40
C GLN A 240 19.71 -6.03 4.60
N ALA A 241 19.02 -5.26 3.74
CA ALA A 241 19.67 -4.20 2.96
C ALA A 241 20.32 -3.12 3.84
N ILE A 242 19.71 -2.77 4.98
CA ILE A 242 20.27 -1.85 5.97
C ILE A 242 21.53 -2.45 6.61
N ALA A 243 21.47 -3.72 7.02
CA ALA A 243 22.61 -4.42 7.61
C ALA A 243 23.81 -4.43 6.65
N ASP A 244 23.56 -4.77 5.39
CA ASP A 244 24.59 -4.86 4.35
C ASP A 244 25.17 -3.49 3.99
N ALA A 245 24.31 -2.47 3.80
CA ALA A 245 24.75 -1.13 3.42
C ALA A 245 25.59 -0.44 4.48
N TYR A 246 25.28 -0.68 5.76
CA TYR A 246 25.90 0.02 6.89
C TYR A 246 26.81 -0.86 7.75
N GLY A 247 27.01 -2.13 7.39
CA GLY A 247 27.94 -3.03 8.10
C GLY A 247 27.67 -3.13 9.60
N ILE A 248 26.39 -3.14 10.00
CA ILE A 248 25.96 -3.30 11.40
C ILE A 248 25.69 -4.77 11.71
N ASP A 249 25.92 -5.20 12.95
CA ASP A 249 25.63 -6.57 13.41
C ASP A 249 24.12 -6.72 13.66
N LEU A 250 23.37 -6.82 12.56
CA LEU A 250 21.92 -7.02 12.53
C LEU A 250 21.61 -8.38 11.92
N THR A 251 20.87 -9.20 12.67
CA THR A 251 20.35 -10.49 12.21
C THR A 251 18.84 -10.40 11.99
N VAL A 252 18.40 -10.70 10.78
CA VAL A 252 16.98 -10.94 10.48
C VAL A 252 16.62 -12.33 11.02
N VAL A 253 15.85 -12.38 12.11
CA VAL A 253 15.59 -13.64 12.84
C VAL A 253 14.53 -14.52 12.16
N ASN A 254 13.70 -13.93 11.30
CA ASN A 254 12.70 -14.62 10.49
C ASN A 254 12.59 -13.94 9.11
N PRO A 255 13.28 -14.43 8.07
CA PRO A 255 13.25 -13.83 6.74
C PRO A 255 12.04 -14.25 5.90
N GLU A 256 11.15 -15.10 6.43
CA GLU A 256 10.05 -15.68 5.67
C GLU A 256 8.88 -14.69 5.52
N VAL A 257 8.26 -14.70 4.35
CA VAL A 257 6.96 -14.07 4.09
C VAL A 257 6.02 -15.17 3.66
N ASP A 258 4.98 -15.36 4.47
CA ASP A 258 3.93 -16.33 4.18
C ASP A 258 2.63 -15.61 3.86
N ALA A 259 2.21 -15.74 2.61
CA ALA A 259 0.92 -15.24 2.15
C ALA A 259 -0.10 -16.38 1.98
N ARG A 260 0.21 -17.62 2.42
CA ARG A 260 -0.56 -18.85 2.20
C ARG A 260 -0.65 -19.77 3.42
#